data_AF-A0A3M1R362-F1
#
_entry.id   AF-A0A3M1R362-F1
#
_cell.length_a   1.000
_cell.length_b   1.000
_cell.length_c   1.000
_cell.angle_alpha   90.00
_cell.angle_beta   90.00
_cell.angle_gamma   90.00
#
_symmetry.space_group_name_H-M   'P 1'
#
loop_
_entity.id
_entity.type
_entity.pdbx_description
1 polymer ?
#
loop_
_entity_poly.entity_id
_entity_poly.type
_entity_poly.pdbx_seq_one_letter_code
_entity_poly.pdbx_strand_id
1 'polypeptide(L)'
;MGSLADRLVRRETQLAVIGLGYVGLPLAAAFSRHCPVIGFDISERKVEELRRGYDSTGELTAEEMAEARITYTTDPADLAPASLY
;
A
#
# COMPACT_ATOMS: atom_id res chain seq x y z
N MET A 1 12.22 -21.45 10.99
CA MET A 1 11.46 -20.48 10.15
C MET A 1 11.44 -19.15 10.87
N GLY A 2 11.81 -18.05 10.20
CA GLY A 2 11.68 -16.70 10.77
C GLY A 2 10.22 -16.29 10.90
N SER A 3 9.93 -15.28 11.72
CA SER A 3 8.56 -14.79 11.90
C SER A 3 8.02 -14.15 10.62
N LEU A 4 6.70 -13.98 10.52
CA LEU A 4 6.10 -13.25 9.40
C LEU A 4 6.64 -11.82 9.28
N ALA A 5 6.87 -11.15 10.43
CA ALA A 5 7.46 -9.83 10.47
C ALA A 5 8.88 -9.81 9.88
N ASP A 6 9.70 -10.81 10.20
CA ASP A 6 11.05 -10.92 9.63
C ASP A 6 11.02 -11.06 8.11
N ARG A 7 10.08 -11.87 7.59
CA ARG A 7 9.90 -12.09 6.14
C ARG A 7 9.47 -10.82 5.42
N LEU A 8 8.61 -10.01 6.03
CA LEU A 8 8.20 -8.70 5.49
C LEU A 8 9.39 -7.73 5.40
N VAL A 9 10.17 -7.61 6.48
CA VAL A 9 11.35 -6.72 6.53
C VAL A 9 12.44 -7.18 5.55
N ARG A 10 12.61 -8.50 5.38
CA ARG A 10 13.51 -9.09 4.38
C ARG A 10 12.97 -9.06 2.94
N ARG A 11 11.77 -8.53 2.73
CA ARG A 11 11.11 -8.41 1.42
C ARG A 11 10.87 -9.77 0.74
N GLU A 12 10.72 -10.83 1.53
CA GLU A 12 10.39 -12.19 1.06
C GLU A 12 8.87 -12.39 0.89
N THR A 13 8.08 -11.45 1.40
CA THR A 13 6.62 -11.36 1.23
C THR A 13 6.18 -9.90 1.33
N GLN A 14 4.89 -9.64 1.12
CA GLN A 14 4.31 -8.31 1.06
C GLN A 14 3.13 -8.16 2.04
N LEU A 15 2.92 -6.93 2.49
CA LEU A 15 1.71 -6.51 3.20
C LEU A 15 0.70 -6.00 2.18
N ALA A 16 -0.51 -6.51 2.20
CA ALA A 16 -1.64 -5.89 1.51
C ALA A 16 -2.36 -4.93 2.47
N VAL A 17 -2.84 -3.80 1.96
CA VAL A 17 -3.78 -2.94 2.66
C VAL A 17 -5.03 -2.83 1.80
N ILE A 18 -6.14 -3.36 2.30
CA ILE A 18 -7.42 -3.41 1.61
C ILE A 18 -8.29 -2.21 2.04
N GLY A 19 -8.56 -1.33 1.08
CA GLY A 19 -9.21 -0.03 1.27
C GLY A 19 -8.18 1.07 1.52
N LEU A 20 -8.18 2.10 0.68
CA LEU A 20 -7.25 3.24 0.72
C LEU A 20 -7.99 4.53 1.08
N GLY A 21 -8.85 4.44 2.10
CA GLY A 21 -9.48 5.60 2.73
C GLY A 21 -8.63 6.17 3.87
N TYR A 22 -9.29 6.95 4.73
CA TYR A 22 -8.70 7.66 5.87
C TYR A 22 -7.71 6.87 6.72
N VAL A 23 -7.95 5.57 6.96
CA VAL A 23 -7.03 4.73 7.75
C VAL A 23 -6.03 4.01 6.86
N GLY A 24 -6.50 3.40 5.77
CA GLY A 24 -5.70 2.48 4.98
C GLY A 24 -4.60 3.17 4.17
N LEU A 25 -4.85 4.36 3.62
CA LEU A 25 -3.83 5.05 2.83
C LEU A 25 -2.65 5.53 3.71
N PRO A 26 -2.87 6.20 4.86
CA PRO A 26 -1.78 6.51 5.81
C PRO A 26 -1.04 5.27 6.32
N LEU A 27 -1.77 4.19 6.60
CA LEU A 27 -1.18 2.92 7.05
C LEU A 27 -0.26 2.32 5.98
N ALA A 28 -0.73 2.26 4.73
CA ALA A 28 0.05 1.77 3.61
C ALA A 28 1.31 2.61 3.40
N ALA A 29 1.21 3.94 3.51
CA ALA A 29 2.35 4.84 3.36
C ALA A 29 3.39 4.61 4.46
N ALA A 30 2.96 4.52 5.72
CA ALA A 30 3.84 4.26 6.85
C ALA A 30 4.61 2.93 6.69
N PHE A 31 3.93 1.84 6.31
CA PHE A 31 4.59 0.54 6.13
C PHE A 31 5.45 0.45 4.88
N SER A 32 5.14 1.20 3.82
CA SER A 32 5.91 1.18 2.57
C SER A 32 7.39 1.61 2.74
N ARG A 33 7.68 2.31 3.85
CA ARG A 33 9.04 2.70 4.26
C ARG A 33 9.86 1.53 4.78
N HIS A 34 9.21 0.45 5.22
CA HIS A 34 9.83 -0.67 5.91
C HIS A 34 9.75 -2.00 5.13
N CYS A 35 8.66 -2.24 4.41
CA CYS A 35 8.44 -3.48 3.66
C CYS A 35 7.68 -3.21 2.35
N PRO A 36 7.60 -4.19 1.43
CA PRO A 36 6.79 -4.04 0.23
C PRO A 36 5.30 -4.04 0.59
N VAL A 37 4.57 -3.05 0.05
CA VAL A 37 3.14 -2.87 0.30
C VAL A 37 2.35 -2.87 -1.01
N ILE A 38 1.26 -3.64 -1.04
CA ILE A 38 0.22 -3.56 -2.06
C ILE A 38 -0.96 -2.80 -1.46
N GLY A 39 -1.36 -1.68 -2.06
CA GLY A 39 -2.55 -0.94 -1.69
C GLY A 39 -3.69 -1.29 -2.65
N PHE A 40 -4.76 -1.89 -2.14
CA PHE A 40 -5.94 -2.22 -2.93
C PHE A 40 -7.10 -1.28 -2.59
N ASP A 41 -7.79 -0.79 -3.60
CA ASP A 41 -9.09 -0.11 -3.43
C ASP A 41 -10.02 -0.50 -4.58
N ILE A 42 -11.33 -0.50 -4.35
CA ILE A 42 -12.33 -0.81 -5.39
C ILE A 42 -12.53 0.35 -6.37
N SER A 43 -12.12 1.56 -5.99
CA SER A 43 -12.27 2.76 -6.80
C SER A 43 -11.13 2.93 -7.79
N GLU A 44 -11.39 2.63 -9.07
CA GLU A 44 -10.44 2.84 -10.17
C GLU A 44 -9.93 4.29 -10.21
N ARG A 45 -10.83 5.26 -10.07
CA ARG A 45 -10.47 6.69 -10.01
C ARG A 45 -9.44 6.97 -8.92
N LYS A 46 -9.68 6.46 -7.70
CA LYS A 46 -8.78 6.68 -6.57
C LYS A 46 -7.42 6.03 -6.83
N VAL A 47 -7.41 4.79 -7.30
CA VAL A 47 -6.15 4.07 -7.61
C VAL A 47 -5.36 4.79 -8.72
N GLU A 48 -6.02 5.33 -9.74
CA GLU A 48 -5.35 6.12 -10.78
C GLU A 48 -4.75 7.43 -10.26
N GLU A 49 -5.46 8.14 -9.39
CA GLU A 49 -4.94 9.35 -8.73
C GLU A 49 -3.67 9.02 -7.92
N LEU A 50 -3.73 7.98 -7.10
CA LEU A 50 -2.60 7.56 -6.26
C LEU A 50 -1.41 7.08 -7.08
N ARG A 51 -1.63 6.36 -8.18
CA ARG A 51 -0.57 5.97 -9.14
C ARG A 51 0.12 7.18 -9.77
N ARG A 52 -0.56 8.33 -9.85
CA ARG A 52 0.01 9.61 -10.34
C ARG A 52 0.67 10.42 -9.23
N GLY A 53 0.75 9.89 -8.00
CA GLY A 53 1.31 10.60 -6.85
C GLY A 53 0.39 11.70 -6.32
N TYR A 54 -0.92 11.60 -6.59
CA TYR A 54 -1.89 12.60 -6.16
C TYR A 54 -2.95 11.96 -5.25
N ASP A 55 -3.24 12.63 -4.14
CA ASP A 55 -4.32 12.26 -3.23
C ASP A 55 -5.33 13.42 -3.16
N SER A 56 -6.51 13.23 -3.75
CA SER A 56 -7.60 14.23 -3.74
C SER A 56 -8.24 14.41 -2.37
N THR A 57 -7.99 13.46 -1.47
CA THR A 57 -8.65 13.32 -0.18
C THR A 57 -7.93 14.11 0.92
N GLY A 58 -6.59 14.26 0.79
CA GLY A 58 -5.75 14.98 1.74
C GLY A 58 -5.33 14.14 2.94
N GLU A 59 -5.42 12.81 2.80
CA GLU A 59 -5.01 11.81 3.78
C GLU A 59 -3.49 11.75 3.90
N LEU A 60 -2.79 12.04 2.79
CA LEU A 60 -1.34 12.16 2.74
C LEU A 60 -0.93 13.56 2.28
N THR A 61 0.12 14.10 2.88
CA THR A 61 0.76 15.31 2.35
C THR A 61 1.46 15.02 1.01
N ALA A 62 1.82 16.08 0.27
CA ALA A 62 2.58 15.92 -0.98
C ALA A 62 3.93 15.23 -0.73
N GLU A 63 4.56 15.51 0.41
CA GLU A 63 5.80 14.88 0.84
C GLU A 63 5.60 13.40 1.16
N GLU A 64 4.55 13.05 1.90
CA GLU A 64 4.23 11.65 2.23
C GLU A 64 3.89 10.85 0.97
N MET A 65 3.15 11.45 0.02
CA MET A 65 2.88 10.85 -1.29
C MET A 65 4.16 10.60 -2.09
N ALA A 66 5.11 11.54 -2.06
CA ALA A 66 6.39 11.40 -2.77
C ALA A 66 7.30 10.34 -2.15
N GLU A 67 7.19 10.11 -0.83
CA GLU A 67 7.95 9.07 -0.13
C GLU A 67 7.32 7.67 -0.22
N ALA A 68 6.00 7.60 -0.41
CA ALA A 68 5.25 6.35 -0.43
C ALA A 68 5.71 5.41 -1.55
N ARG A 69 5.99 4.15 -1.21
CA ARG A 69 6.40 3.10 -2.14
C ARG A 69 5.39 1.97 -2.16
N ILE A 70 4.19 2.29 -2.63
CA ILE A 70 3.04 1.38 -2.63
C ILE A 70 2.73 0.94 -4.06
N THR A 71 2.45 -0.35 -4.25
CA THR A 71 1.85 -0.85 -5.50
C THR A 71 0.34 -0.71 -5.39
N TYR A 72 -0.25 0.28 -6.07
CA TYR A 72 -1.70 0.50 -6.04
C TYR A 72 -2.42 -0.34 -7.10
N THR A 73 -3.51 -0.99 -6.72
CA THR A 73 -4.30 -1.84 -7.62
C THR A 73 -5.79 -1.86 -7.30
N THR A 74 -6.60 -2.16 -8.32
CA THR A 74 -8.02 -2.50 -8.20
C THR A 74 -8.30 -3.97 -8.47
N ASP A 75 -7.28 -4.76 -8.85
CA ASP A 75 -7.42 -6.17 -9.16
C ASP A 75 -7.12 -7.02 -7.91
N PRO A 76 -8.09 -7.78 -7.38
CA PRO A 76 -7.84 -8.69 -6.26
C PRO A 76 -6.80 -9.77 -6.56
N ALA A 77 -6.56 -10.11 -7.84
CA ALA A 77 -5.54 -11.08 -8.22
C ALA A 77 -4.12 -10.61 -7.84
N ASP A 78 -3.89 -9.30 -7.82
CA ASP A 78 -2.60 -8.71 -7.42
C ASP A 78 -2.32 -8.87 -5.92
N LEU A 79 -3.30 -9.30 -5.10
CA LEU A 79 -3.11 -9.58 -3.67
C LEU A 79 -2.45 -10.94 -3.42
N ALA A 80 -2.38 -11.83 -4.41
CA ALA A 80 -1.83 -13.18 -4.27
C ALA A 80 -0.40 -13.26 -3.67
N PRO A 81 0.51 -12.30 -3.92
CA PRO A 81 1.84 -12.30 -3.31
C PRO A 81 1.87 -11.92 -1.83
N ALA A 82 0.79 -11.32 -1.29
CA ALA A 82 0.75 -10.87 0.09
C ALA A 82 0.55 -12.05 1.06
N SER A 83 1.22 -12.01 2.21
CA SER A 83 1.02 -12.99 3.29
C SER A 83 0.39 -12.39 4.55
N LEU A 84 0.07 -11.10 4.52
CA LEU A 84 -0.61 -10.35 5.57
C LEU A 84 -1.50 -9.30 4.90
N TYR A 85 -2.70 -9.09 5.42
CA TYR A 85 -3.66 -8.06 5.00
C TYR A 85 -4.35 -7.41 6.20
#